data_AF-A0A3P3TA18-F1
#
_entry.id   AF-A0A3P3TA18-F1
#
_cell.length_a   1.000
_cell.length_b   1.000
_cell.length_c   1.000
_cell.angle_alpha   90.00
_cell.angle_beta   90.00
_cell.angle_gamma   90.00
#
_symmetry.space_group_name_H-M   'P 1'
#
loop_
_entity.id
_entity.type
_entity.pdbx_description
1 polymer ?
#
loop_
_entity_poly.entity_id
_entity_poly.type
_entity_poly.pdbx_seq_one_letter_code
_entity_poly.pdbx_strand_id
1 'polypeptide(L)'
;MQLTIDHLNGPGTSILKILQKWAMFEFFDSSFEKTGLMVYEGKGYRFRIPFQIGEMHIDLASKGFGRNQVRLTHWASKHSSVFLKNNLTSLIECEYGYKAVYARETGSGRERALEENLVGKTYFLLRDYPIGVTRFLKIETNWNHSDAFKALHGAHVQLKARVNQDWIQEITSIPFVVEYIGIQGDEITLTGSNDTEIMIKGFKGIRPNPDLGFIIFDVYDQANGYSLSFHLMSQKSR
;
A
#
# COMPACT_ATOMS: atom_id res chain seq x y z
N MET A 1 -27.39 0.38 -15.77
CA MET A 1 -27.64 -0.24 -14.46
C MET A 1 -28.15 0.86 -13.54
N GLN A 2 -29.45 0.86 -13.24
CA GLN A 2 -30.11 1.93 -12.48
C GLN A 2 -30.15 1.49 -11.01
N LEU A 3 -29.37 2.14 -10.15
CA LEU A 3 -29.38 1.88 -8.71
C LEU A 3 -30.62 2.53 -8.11
N THR A 4 -31.62 1.71 -7.78
CA THR A 4 -32.79 2.13 -7.01
C THR A 4 -32.35 2.41 -5.58
N ILE A 5 -32.45 3.69 -5.18
CA ILE A 5 -32.16 4.17 -3.81
C ILE A 5 -33.41 3.92 -2.97
N ASP A 6 -33.76 2.66 -2.75
CA ASP A 6 -34.86 2.30 -1.85
C ASP A 6 -34.27 1.77 -0.54
N HIS A 7 -34.61 2.46 0.54
CA HIS A 7 -34.23 2.24 1.96
C HIS A 7 -33.04 3.03 2.50
N LEU A 8 -33.18 4.36 2.56
CA LEU A 8 -32.40 5.22 3.47
C LEU A 8 -33.26 5.69 4.65
N ASN A 9 -33.52 4.79 5.59
CA ASN A 9 -34.15 5.17 6.87
C ASN A 9 -33.08 5.61 7.88
N GLY A 10 -32.86 6.93 7.98
CA GLY A 10 -32.04 7.60 9.01
C GLY A 10 -31.60 9.02 8.59
N PRO A 11 -31.79 10.08 9.41
CA PRO A 11 -31.80 11.47 8.94
C PRO A 11 -30.39 12.05 8.77
N GLY A 12 -30.08 12.53 7.56
CA GLY A 12 -28.95 13.42 7.25
C GLY A 12 -27.56 12.76 7.10
N THR A 13 -27.19 11.81 7.97
CA THR A 13 -25.85 11.20 7.96
C THR A 13 -25.66 10.05 6.98
N SER A 14 -26.74 9.56 6.33
CA SER A 14 -26.69 8.41 5.41
C SER A 14 -26.37 8.81 3.97
N ILE A 15 -27.00 9.88 3.44
CA ILE A 15 -26.81 10.36 2.06
C ILE A 15 -25.41 10.92 1.85
N LEU A 16 -24.92 11.76 2.77
CA LEU A 16 -23.56 12.33 2.67
C LEU A 16 -22.48 11.24 2.59
N LYS A 17 -22.64 10.15 3.34
CA LYS A 17 -21.69 9.02 3.30
C LYS A 17 -21.74 8.29 1.96
N ILE A 18 -22.91 8.17 1.36
CA ILE A 18 -23.07 7.57 0.04
C ILE A 18 -22.38 8.46 -1.00
N LEU A 19 -22.67 9.76 -0.99
CA LEU A 19 -22.05 10.73 -1.91
C LEU A 19 -20.52 10.75 -1.79
N GLN A 20 -19.98 10.74 -0.56
CA GLN A 20 -18.53 10.69 -0.33
C GLN A 20 -17.88 9.41 -0.89
N LYS A 21 -18.55 8.26 -0.76
CA LYS A 21 -18.07 7.01 -1.37
C LYS A 21 -18.14 7.04 -2.88
N TRP A 22 -19.23 7.57 -3.46
CA TRP A 22 -19.36 7.74 -4.91
C TRP A 22 -18.29 8.63 -5.48
N ALA A 23 -18.07 9.81 -4.90
CA ALA A 23 -17.02 10.73 -5.33
C ALA A 23 -15.63 10.08 -5.27
N MET A 24 -15.36 9.25 -4.25
CA MET A 24 -14.13 8.48 -4.16
C MET A 24 -14.01 7.43 -5.28
N PHE A 25 -15.09 6.72 -5.62
CA PHE A 25 -15.08 5.76 -6.73
C PHE A 25 -14.89 6.47 -8.08
N GLU A 26 -15.60 7.58 -8.32
CA GLU A 26 -15.41 8.42 -9.51
C GLU A 26 -13.99 8.96 -9.60
N PHE A 27 -13.40 9.33 -8.46
CA PHE A 27 -12.01 9.77 -8.40
C PHE A 27 -11.04 8.67 -8.87
N PHE A 28 -11.16 7.45 -8.35
CA PHE A 28 -10.29 6.35 -8.76
C PHE A 28 -10.55 5.89 -10.19
N ASP A 29 -11.81 5.88 -10.64
CA ASP A 29 -12.21 5.53 -12.00
C ASP A 29 -11.66 6.55 -13.02
N SER A 30 -11.84 7.85 -12.76
CA SER A 30 -11.26 8.93 -13.58
C SER A 30 -9.73 9.02 -13.51
N SER A 31 -9.12 8.29 -12.57
CA SER A 31 -7.68 8.17 -12.41
C SER A 31 -7.15 6.81 -12.86
N PHE A 32 -7.96 5.99 -13.53
CA PHE A 32 -7.54 4.72 -14.09
C PHE A 32 -6.28 4.88 -14.95
N GLU A 33 -5.32 3.96 -14.78
CA GLU A 33 -3.99 3.95 -15.38
C GLU A 33 -3.06 5.12 -15.03
N LYS A 34 -3.54 6.15 -14.33
CA LYS A 34 -2.67 7.21 -13.80
C LYS A 34 -1.79 6.66 -12.68
N THR A 35 -0.63 7.29 -12.55
CA THR A 35 0.31 6.98 -11.47
C THR A 35 0.16 7.94 -10.31
N GLY A 36 0.66 7.50 -9.16
CA GLY A 36 0.71 8.32 -7.97
C GLY A 36 1.71 7.79 -6.96
N LEU A 37 1.85 8.52 -5.87
CA LEU A 37 2.75 8.22 -4.77
C LEU A 37 1.94 8.01 -3.51
N MET A 38 2.11 6.84 -2.88
CA MET A 38 1.63 6.58 -1.53
C MET A 38 2.73 6.98 -0.56
N VAL A 39 2.46 7.96 0.31
CA VAL A 39 3.35 8.34 1.40
C VAL A 39 2.74 7.85 2.69
N TYR A 40 3.49 7.07 3.45
CA TYR A 40 3.07 6.57 4.75
C TYR A 40 4.15 6.84 5.78
N GLU A 41 3.74 7.29 6.96
CA GLU A 41 4.62 7.52 8.10
C GLU A 41 3.99 6.97 9.37
N GLY A 42 4.63 5.97 9.98
CA GLY A 42 4.25 5.38 11.25
C GLY A 42 5.42 5.30 12.22
N LYS A 43 5.18 4.73 13.40
CA LYS A 43 6.23 4.58 14.42
C LYS A 43 7.31 3.58 13.96
N GLY A 44 8.45 4.10 13.53
CA GLY A 44 9.63 3.30 13.16
C GLY A 44 9.65 2.80 11.72
N TYR A 45 8.71 3.25 10.88
CA TYR A 45 8.70 2.96 9.47
C TYR A 45 8.09 4.10 8.67
N ARG A 46 8.71 4.42 7.55
CA ARG A 46 8.26 5.42 6.58
C ARG A 46 8.46 4.85 5.19
N PHE A 47 7.48 5.02 4.32
CA PHE A 47 7.63 4.64 2.93
C PHE A 47 6.96 5.63 1.98
N ARG A 48 7.60 5.82 0.82
CA ARG A 48 7.10 6.54 -0.34
C ARG A 48 7.12 5.56 -1.49
N ILE A 49 5.94 5.08 -1.88
CA ILE A 49 5.81 3.96 -2.82
C ILE A 49 5.01 4.42 -4.03
N PRO A 50 5.64 4.54 -5.21
CA PRO A 50 4.92 4.88 -6.43
C PRO A 50 4.08 3.69 -6.87
N PHE A 51 2.87 3.96 -7.35
CA PHE A 51 1.94 2.95 -7.83
C PHE A 51 1.15 3.50 -9.02
N GLN A 52 0.54 2.59 -9.77
CA GLN A 52 -0.44 2.87 -10.81
C GLN A 52 -1.83 2.47 -10.31
N ILE A 53 -2.78 3.38 -10.47
CA ILE A 53 -4.18 3.09 -10.21
C ILE A 53 -4.67 2.15 -11.32
N GLY A 54 -5.25 1.03 -10.91
CA GLY A 54 -5.80 0.05 -11.84
C GLY A 54 -7.24 -0.26 -11.51
N GLU A 55 -7.66 -1.47 -11.84
CA GLU A 55 -9.03 -1.93 -11.62
C GLU A 55 -9.37 -1.92 -10.13
N MET A 56 -10.51 -1.32 -9.79
CA MET A 56 -11.02 -1.31 -8.43
C MET A 56 -11.75 -2.63 -8.15
N HIS A 57 -11.41 -3.25 -7.03
CA HIS A 57 -12.08 -4.45 -6.56
C HIS A 57 -12.92 -4.16 -5.33
N ILE A 58 -14.21 -4.39 -5.50
CA ILE A 58 -15.24 -4.04 -4.54
C ILE A 58 -15.90 -5.31 -4.03
N ASP A 59 -16.09 -5.38 -2.72
CA ASP A 59 -16.75 -6.49 -2.04
C ASP A 59 -18.08 -6.02 -1.41
N LEU A 60 -19.04 -6.93 -1.36
CA LEU A 60 -20.33 -6.76 -0.71
C LEU A 60 -20.28 -7.52 0.61
N ALA A 61 -20.15 -6.79 1.72
CA ALA A 61 -20.10 -7.42 3.04
C ALA A 61 -21.39 -8.20 3.31
N SER A 62 -21.29 -9.53 3.42
CA SER A 62 -22.44 -10.43 3.47
C SER A 62 -22.94 -10.75 4.88
N LYS A 63 -22.17 -10.48 5.95
CA LYS A 63 -22.57 -10.75 7.35
C LYS A 63 -21.98 -9.75 8.34
N GLY A 64 -22.79 -9.27 9.30
CA GLY A 64 -22.38 -8.44 10.45
C GLY A 64 -22.37 -6.93 10.22
N PHE A 65 -22.10 -6.52 8.99
CA PHE A 65 -22.20 -5.12 8.54
C PHE A 65 -23.68 -4.86 8.21
N GLY A 66 -24.23 -3.69 8.54
CA GLY A 66 -25.57 -3.31 8.07
C GLY A 66 -25.74 -3.68 6.59
N ARG A 67 -26.78 -4.45 6.26
CA ARG A 67 -26.95 -5.11 4.94
C ARG A 67 -26.59 -4.15 3.80
N ASN A 68 -25.90 -4.67 2.77
CA ASN A 68 -25.62 -3.98 1.49
C ASN A 68 -24.63 -2.81 1.57
N GLN A 69 -23.50 -2.96 2.26
CA GLN A 69 -22.42 -1.97 2.18
C GLN A 69 -21.29 -2.39 1.24
N VAL A 70 -21.13 -1.58 0.19
CA VAL A 70 -20.05 -1.62 -0.78
C VAL A 70 -18.73 -1.22 -0.11
N ARG A 71 -17.70 -2.06 -0.25
CA ARG A 71 -16.36 -1.86 0.30
C ARG A 71 -15.30 -1.97 -0.80
N LEU A 72 -14.47 -0.94 -0.95
CA LEU A 72 -13.22 -1.07 -1.71
C LEU A 72 -12.26 -1.96 -0.92
N THR A 73 -11.82 -3.06 -1.53
CA THR A 73 -10.88 -4.01 -0.91
C THR A 73 -9.47 -3.83 -1.41
N HIS A 74 -9.32 -3.54 -2.70
CA HIS A 74 -8.04 -3.25 -3.30
C HIS A 74 -8.23 -2.56 -4.65
N TRP A 75 -7.14 -2.00 -5.16
CA TRP A 75 -7.01 -1.69 -6.58
C TRP A 75 -5.72 -2.31 -7.11
N ALA A 76 -5.76 -2.78 -8.35
CA ALA A 76 -4.63 -3.47 -8.96
C ALA A 76 -4.51 -3.14 -10.44
N SER A 77 -3.28 -2.88 -10.88
CA SER A 77 -2.90 -2.82 -12.28
C SER A 77 -1.94 -3.96 -12.61
N LYS A 78 -1.56 -4.07 -13.88
CA LYS A 78 -0.45 -4.93 -14.33
C LYS A 78 0.88 -4.70 -13.58
N HIS A 79 1.05 -3.52 -12.99
CA HIS A 79 2.35 -3.04 -12.49
C HIS A 79 2.38 -2.81 -10.98
N SER A 80 1.24 -2.74 -10.30
CA SER A 80 1.17 -2.41 -8.89
C SER A 80 -0.17 -2.80 -8.29
N SER A 81 -0.23 -2.91 -6.98
CA SER A 81 -1.47 -3.20 -6.26
C SER A 81 -1.47 -2.57 -4.87
N VAL A 82 -2.64 -2.25 -4.35
CA VAL A 82 -2.81 -1.79 -2.96
C VAL A 82 -3.99 -2.53 -2.37
N PHE A 83 -3.74 -3.29 -1.30
CA PHE A 83 -4.73 -4.03 -0.54
C PHE A 83 -5.10 -3.30 0.75
N LEU A 84 -6.40 -3.24 1.05
CA LEU A 84 -6.97 -2.49 2.15
C LEU A 84 -7.56 -3.45 3.18
N LYS A 85 -7.15 -3.30 4.44
CA LYS A 85 -7.68 -4.05 5.58
C LYS A 85 -9.01 -3.50 6.07
N ASN A 86 -9.13 -2.17 6.12
CA ASN A 86 -10.27 -1.46 6.69
C ASN A 86 -11.18 -0.90 5.60
N ASN A 87 -12.40 -0.53 5.98
CA ASN A 87 -13.35 0.10 5.08
C ASN A 87 -12.89 1.53 4.79
N LEU A 88 -12.27 1.75 3.63
CA LEU A 88 -12.06 3.10 3.11
C LEU A 88 -13.43 3.76 2.90
N THR A 89 -13.62 4.91 3.55
CA THR A 89 -14.91 5.61 3.58
C THR A 89 -14.95 6.85 2.71
N SER A 90 -13.83 7.57 2.61
CA SER A 90 -13.71 8.75 1.76
C SER A 90 -12.25 9.13 1.54
N LEU A 91 -12.00 9.95 0.51
CA LEU A 91 -10.79 10.71 0.32
C LEU A 91 -11.10 12.19 0.58
N ILE A 92 -10.20 12.89 1.26
CA ILE A 92 -10.28 14.33 1.51
C ILE A 92 -9.06 14.96 0.86
N GLU A 93 -9.29 15.90 -0.05
CA GLU A 93 -8.21 16.71 -0.62
C GLU A 93 -7.66 17.67 0.44
N CYS A 94 -6.34 17.84 0.46
CA CYS A 94 -5.60 18.69 1.37
C CYS A 94 -4.36 19.25 0.65
N GLU A 95 -3.62 20.14 1.31
CA GLU A 95 -2.42 20.78 0.75
C GLU A 95 -1.34 19.78 0.29
N TYR A 96 -1.34 18.57 0.85
CA TYR A 96 -0.38 17.50 0.57
C TYR A 96 -0.93 16.40 -0.35
N GLY A 97 -2.02 16.66 -1.08
CA GLY A 97 -2.70 15.68 -1.95
C GLY A 97 -3.99 15.18 -1.32
N TYR A 98 -4.24 13.88 -1.37
CA TYR A 98 -5.44 13.27 -0.82
C TYR A 98 -5.14 12.46 0.42
N LYS A 99 -5.92 12.69 1.46
CA LYS A 99 -5.88 11.97 2.71
C LYS A 99 -7.07 11.02 2.78
N ALA A 100 -6.82 9.81 3.22
CA ALA A 100 -7.83 8.79 3.25
C ALA A 100 -8.47 8.65 4.64
N VAL A 101 -9.77 8.38 4.68
CA VAL A 101 -10.58 8.30 5.91
C VAL A 101 -11.20 6.93 6.02
N TYR A 102 -11.11 6.32 7.21
CA TYR A 102 -11.51 4.94 7.45
C TYR A 102 -12.53 4.83 8.58
N ALA A 103 -13.31 3.75 8.55
CA ALA A 103 -14.13 3.33 9.69
C ALA A 103 -13.64 1.99 10.21
N ARG A 104 -13.54 1.85 11.54
CA ARG A 104 -13.26 0.59 12.22
C ARG A 104 -14.57 0.06 12.79
N GLU A 105 -14.75 -1.26 12.82
CA GLU A 105 -15.83 -1.85 13.62
C GLU A 105 -15.25 -2.26 14.98
N THR A 106 -15.81 -1.69 16.05
CA THR A 106 -15.62 -2.18 17.42
C THR A 106 -16.84 -3.00 17.82
N GLY A 107 -16.66 -4.04 18.63
CA GLY A 107 -17.68 -5.05 18.93
C GLY A 107 -19.00 -4.54 19.56
N SER A 108 -19.08 -3.26 19.95
CA SER A 108 -20.27 -2.59 20.51
C SER A 108 -20.84 -1.48 19.62
N GLY A 109 -20.31 -1.27 18.40
CA GLY A 109 -20.76 -0.22 17.50
C GLY A 109 -19.66 0.20 16.52
N ARG A 110 -20.06 0.82 15.40
CA ARG A 110 -19.11 1.37 14.43
C ARG A 110 -18.59 2.72 14.92
N GLU A 111 -17.47 2.73 15.63
CA GLU A 111 -16.73 3.96 15.80
C GLU A 111 -15.94 4.26 14.53
N ARG A 112 -16.11 5.47 13.98
CA ARG A 112 -15.14 5.98 13.00
C ARG A 112 -13.80 5.92 13.71
N ALA A 113 -12.85 5.17 13.18
CA ALA A 113 -11.47 5.38 13.57
C ALA A 113 -11.11 6.75 12.99
N LEU A 114 -11.29 7.80 13.79
CA LEU A 114 -10.57 9.04 13.58
C LEU A 114 -9.09 8.66 13.49
N GLU A 115 -8.35 9.38 12.67
CA GLU A 115 -6.94 9.17 12.36
C GLU A 115 -6.06 8.92 13.60
N GLU A 116 -6.49 9.46 14.75
CA GLU A 116 -5.95 9.26 16.09
C GLU A 116 -5.77 7.78 16.51
N ASN A 117 -6.51 6.86 15.88
CA ASN A 117 -6.46 5.42 16.15
C ASN A 117 -5.62 4.62 15.13
N LEU A 118 -5.06 5.27 14.10
CA LEU A 118 -4.17 4.64 13.12
C LEU A 118 -2.72 4.65 13.62
N VAL A 119 -1.92 3.67 13.21
CA VAL A 119 -0.51 3.58 13.62
C VAL A 119 0.33 4.59 12.84
N GLY A 120 -0.10 4.96 11.64
CA GLY A 120 0.53 5.98 10.81
C GLY A 120 -0.43 6.92 10.10
N LYS A 121 0.17 7.93 9.47
CA LYS A 121 -0.50 8.86 8.58
C LYS A 121 -0.19 8.49 7.14
N THR A 122 -1.19 8.59 6.28
CA THR A 122 -1.02 8.26 4.86
C THR A 122 -1.58 9.35 3.96
N TYR A 123 -0.81 9.67 2.93
CA TYR A 123 -1.17 10.60 1.87
C TYR A 123 -1.01 9.95 0.52
N PHE A 124 -1.89 10.34 -0.39
CA PHE A 124 -1.88 9.93 -1.77
C PHE A 124 -1.70 11.16 -2.67
N LEU A 125 -0.74 11.09 -3.58
CA LEU A 125 -0.42 12.16 -4.52
C LEU A 125 -0.54 11.63 -5.94
N LEU A 126 -1.34 12.27 -6.80
CA LEU A 126 -1.28 12.00 -8.24
C LEU A 126 0.01 12.60 -8.81
N ARG A 127 0.81 11.77 -9.47
CA ARG A 127 2.09 12.15 -10.09
C ARG A 127 2.39 11.23 -11.25
N ASP A 128 2.93 11.78 -12.33
CA ASP A 128 3.29 11.00 -13.50
C ASP A 128 4.65 10.33 -13.28
N TYR A 129 4.67 9.00 -13.27
CA TYR A 129 5.87 8.19 -13.19
C TYR A 129 5.99 7.31 -14.44
N PRO A 130 7.18 7.26 -15.07
CA PRO A 130 7.39 6.36 -16.19
C PRO A 130 7.34 4.91 -15.71
N ILE A 131 6.54 4.10 -16.40
CA ILE A 131 6.48 2.64 -16.18
C ILE A 131 7.28 1.96 -17.29
N GLY A 132 8.59 1.88 -17.10
CA GLY A 132 9.52 1.24 -18.04
C GLY A 132 10.39 0.21 -17.33
N VAL A 133 10.39 -1.03 -17.83
CA VAL A 133 11.33 -2.07 -17.38
C VAL A 133 11.96 -2.71 -18.60
N THR A 134 13.28 -2.69 -18.65
CA THR A 134 14.06 -3.39 -19.67
C THR A 134 14.42 -4.80 -19.21
N ARG A 135 14.78 -4.99 -17.93
CA ARG A 135 15.12 -6.30 -17.37
C ARG A 135 15.11 -6.29 -15.84
N PHE A 136 14.32 -7.18 -15.23
CA PHE A 136 14.37 -7.39 -13.77
C PHE A 136 15.64 -8.15 -13.35
N LEU A 137 16.08 -7.91 -12.11
CA LEU A 137 17.17 -8.66 -11.49
C LEU A 137 16.89 -10.17 -11.52
N LYS A 138 17.91 -10.98 -11.81
CA LYS A 138 17.82 -12.43 -11.64
C LYS A 138 18.49 -12.80 -10.33
N ILE A 139 17.72 -13.37 -9.39
CA ILE A 139 18.24 -13.84 -8.11
C ILE A 139 18.92 -15.20 -8.30
N GLU A 140 20.08 -15.38 -7.69
CA GLU A 140 20.82 -16.64 -7.68
C GLU A 140 20.75 -17.31 -6.31
N THR A 141 20.88 -18.64 -6.28
CA THR A 141 20.70 -19.45 -5.06
C THR A 141 21.80 -19.29 -4.02
N ASN A 142 22.97 -18.80 -4.43
CA ASN A 142 24.19 -18.82 -3.60
C ASN A 142 24.58 -17.43 -3.10
N TRP A 143 23.72 -16.42 -3.24
CA TRP A 143 24.02 -15.08 -2.75
C TRP A 143 24.06 -15.03 -1.23
N ASN A 144 25.18 -14.55 -0.69
CA ASN A 144 25.23 -14.09 0.69
C ASN A 144 24.68 -12.65 0.80
N HIS A 145 24.61 -12.11 2.02
CA HIS A 145 24.10 -10.75 2.25
C HIS A 145 24.83 -9.68 1.41
N SER A 146 26.17 -9.72 1.35
CA SER A 146 26.96 -8.75 0.61
C SER A 146 26.69 -8.82 -0.89
N ASP A 147 26.63 -10.03 -1.45
CA ASP A 147 26.34 -10.23 -2.87
C ASP A 147 24.95 -9.74 -3.24
N ALA A 148 23.96 -9.99 -2.38
CA ALA A 148 22.61 -9.49 -2.58
C ALA A 148 22.56 -7.95 -2.61
N PHE A 149 23.23 -7.25 -1.68
CA PHE A 149 23.28 -5.79 -1.69
C PHE A 149 23.96 -5.22 -2.94
N LYS A 150 25.09 -5.81 -3.35
CA LYS A 150 25.80 -5.39 -4.56
C LYS A 150 24.95 -5.60 -5.81
N ALA A 151 24.26 -6.74 -5.90
CA ALA A 151 23.40 -7.07 -7.03
C ALA A 151 22.15 -6.19 -7.10
N LEU A 152 21.67 -5.69 -5.97
CA LEU A 152 20.51 -4.80 -5.91
C LEU A 152 20.82 -3.39 -6.41
N HIS A 153 22.03 -2.88 -6.20
CA HIS A 153 22.37 -1.52 -6.60
C HIS A 153 22.29 -1.35 -8.14
N GLY A 154 21.46 -0.42 -8.60
CA GLY A 154 21.18 -0.19 -10.03
C GLY A 154 20.23 -1.20 -10.67
N ALA A 155 19.69 -2.14 -9.90
CA ALA A 155 18.78 -3.15 -10.43
C ALA A 155 17.35 -2.63 -10.54
N HIS A 156 16.63 -3.08 -11.58
CA HIS A 156 15.19 -2.90 -11.68
C HIS A 156 14.47 -3.94 -10.82
N VAL A 157 13.63 -3.48 -9.90
CA VAL A 157 12.85 -4.30 -8.97
C VAL A 157 11.45 -3.72 -8.77
N GLN A 158 10.56 -4.49 -8.14
CA GLN A 158 9.34 -3.97 -7.54
C GLN A 158 9.41 -4.15 -6.02
N LEU A 159 8.92 -3.17 -5.28
CA LEU A 159 8.81 -3.28 -3.84
C LEU A 159 7.43 -3.81 -3.49
N LYS A 160 7.38 -4.77 -2.56
CA LYS A 160 6.18 -5.23 -1.91
C LYS A 160 6.32 -4.99 -0.41
N ALA A 161 5.56 -4.04 0.13
CA ALA A 161 5.53 -3.70 1.54
C ALA A 161 4.21 -4.17 2.18
N ARG A 162 4.30 -4.74 3.38
CA ARG A 162 3.15 -5.18 4.18
C ARG A 162 3.08 -4.39 5.47
N VAL A 163 1.89 -3.89 5.81
CA VAL A 163 1.65 -3.10 7.03
C VAL A 163 0.51 -3.73 7.81
N ASN A 164 0.78 -4.85 8.49
CA ASN A 164 -0.26 -5.70 9.06
C ASN A 164 -1.14 -5.01 10.13
N GLN A 165 -0.63 -3.95 10.76
CA GLN A 165 -1.32 -3.23 11.84
C GLN A 165 -2.11 -2.00 11.37
N ASP A 166 -2.06 -1.63 10.10
CA ASP A 166 -2.74 -0.43 9.60
C ASP A 166 -3.82 -0.76 8.54
N TRP A 167 -4.45 0.26 7.95
CA TRP A 167 -5.49 0.12 6.94
C TRP A 167 -4.93 -0.32 5.59
N ILE A 168 -3.68 0.02 5.27
CA ILE A 168 -2.95 -0.59 4.13
C ILE A 168 -2.50 -1.95 4.61
N GLN A 169 -3.02 -3.01 4.03
CA GLN A 169 -2.53 -4.36 4.31
C GLN A 169 -1.22 -4.62 3.55
N GLU A 170 -1.21 -4.25 2.28
CA GLU A 170 -0.11 -4.53 1.36
C GLU A 170 -0.10 -3.49 0.24
N ILE A 171 1.09 -3.11 -0.20
CA ILE A 171 1.29 -2.29 -1.39
C ILE A 171 2.45 -2.85 -2.20
N THR A 172 2.21 -2.97 -3.51
CA THR A 172 3.21 -3.31 -4.50
C THR A 172 3.48 -2.11 -5.38
N SER A 173 4.74 -1.70 -5.48
CA SER A 173 5.15 -0.54 -6.27
C SER A 173 5.10 -0.81 -7.77
N ILE A 174 5.01 0.25 -8.57
CA ILE A 174 5.51 0.16 -9.95
C ILE A 174 7.02 -0.17 -9.93
N PRO A 175 7.57 -0.72 -11.02
CA PRO A 175 8.99 -0.98 -11.09
C PRO A 175 9.84 0.29 -10.94
N PHE A 176 10.97 0.16 -10.25
CA PHE A 176 11.94 1.25 -10.05
C PHE A 176 13.37 0.71 -10.03
N VAL A 177 14.33 1.61 -10.17
CA VAL A 177 15.77 1.31 -10.05
C VAL A 177 16.21 1.59 -8.62
N VAL A 178 16.84 0.63 -7.96
CA VAL A 178 17.45 0.86 -6.65
C VAL A 178 18.67 1.74 -6.81
N GLU A 179 18.68 2.90 -6.16
CA GLU A 179 19.76 3.88 -6.25
C GLU A 179 20.67 3.82 -5.03
N TYR A 180 20.11 3.51 -3.86
CA TYR A 180 20.87 3.45 -2.62
C TYR A 180 20.25 2.47 -1.62
N ILE A 181 21.12 1.76 -0.90
CA ILE A 181 20.77 1.00 0.28
C ILE A 181 21.77 1.34 1.38
N GLY A 182 21.26 1.89 2.49
CA GLY A 182 22.02 2.28 3.66
C GLY A 182 21.56 1.53 4.89
N ILE A 183 22.50 1.14 5.76
CA ILE A 183 22.20 0.54 7.05
C ILE A 183 22.91 1.37 8.12
N GLN A 184 22.15 1.90 9.07
CA GLN A 184 22.67 2.64 10.21
C GLN A 184 22.08 2.06 11.50
N GLY A 185 22.91 1.32 12.26
CA GLY A 185 22.43 0.59 13.42
C GLY A 185 21.46 -0.53 13.00
N ASP A 186 20.23 -0.47 13.51
CA ASP A 186 19.13 -1.37 13.14
C ASP A 186 18.15 -0.73 12.14
N GLU A 187 18.48 0.42 11.57
CA GLU A 187 17.67 1.08 10.55
C GLU A 187 18.20 0.76 9.15
N ILE A 188 17.30 0.37 8.25
CA ILE A 188 17.59 0.26 6.82
C ILE A 188 16.88 1.39 6.07
N THR A 189 17.63 2.04 5.19
CA THR A 189 17.13 2.99 4.21
C THR A 189 17.34 2.43 2.81
N LEU A 190 16.29 2.44 2.00
CA LEU A 190 16.35 2.12 0.59
C LEU A 190 15.73 3.27 -0.18
N THR A 191 16.47 3.82 -1.15
CA THR A 191 15.93 4.80 -2.10
C THR A 191 16.10 4.30 -3.51
N GLY A 192 15.21 4.76 -4.39
CA GLY A 192 15.27 4.45 -5.80
C GLY A 192 14.53 5.47 -6.63
N SER A 193 14.55 5.23 -7.94
CA SER A 193 13.88 6.08 -8.91
C SER A 193 12.37 6.22 -8.61
N ASN A 194 11.70 7.17 -9.27
CA ASN A 194 10.27 7.43 -9.12
C ASN A 194 9.86 7.76 -7.67
N ASP A 195 10.68 8.56 -6.97
CA ASP A 195 10.44 8.98 -5.57
C ASP A 195 10.33 7.80 -4.58
N THR A 196 10.86 6.63 -4.93
CA THR A 196 10.76 5.44 -4.09
C THR A 196 11.67 5.58 -2.87
N GLU A 197 11.10 5.45 -1.68
CA GLU A 197 11.84 5.52 -0.42
C GLU A 197 11.24 4.55 0.60
N ILE A 198 12.10 3.87 1.35
CA ILE A 198 11.74 3.06 2.51
C ILE A 198 12.75 3.37 3.59
N MET A 199 12.27 3.66 4.79
CA MET A 199 13.07 3.76 6.00
C MET A 199 12.40 2.92 7.07
N ILE A 200 13.07 1.90 7.59
CA ILE A 200 12.49 0.97 8.56
C ILE A 200 13.51 0.62 9.65
N LYS A 201 13.09 0.75 10.92
CA LYS A 201 13.84 0.31 12.10
C LYS A 201 13.61 -1.17 12.41
N GLY A 202 14.58 -1.79 13.07
CA GLY A 202 14.53 -3.21 13.45
C GLY A 202 15.04 -4.16 12.37
N PHE A 203 15.79 -3.69 11.38
CA PHE A 203 16.40 -4.51 10.34
C PHE A 203 17.34 -5.57 10.94
N LYS A 204 17.20 -6.83 10.48
CA LYS A 204 17.99 -7.98 10.96
C LYS A 204 18.80 -8.67 9.88
N GLY A 205 18.38 -8.61 8.62
CA GLY A 205 19.10 -9.30 7.55
C GLY A 205 18.32 -9.35 6.25
N ILE A 206 18.93 -9.96 5.25
CA ILE A 206 18.39 -10.08 3.90
C ILE A 206 18.44 -11.54 3.48
N ARG A 207 17.32 -12.07 2.98
CA ARG A 207 17.21 -13.47 2.57
C ARG A 207 16.79 -13.55 1.10
N PRO A 208 17.68 -14.00 0.20
CA PRO A 208 17.29 -14.36 -1.16
C PRO A 208 16.31 -15.54 -1.13
N ASN A 209 15.23 -15.44 -1.89
CA ASN A 209 14.30 -16.52 -2.18
C ASN A 209 14.22 -16.71 -3.71
N PRO A 210 15.16 -17.47 -4.29
CA PRO A 210 15.26 -17.65 -5.74
C PRO A 210 14.03 -18.35 -6.33
N ASP A 211 13.41 -19.28 -5.59
CA ASP A 211 12.25 -20.05 -6.05
C ASP A 211 11.04 -19.14 -6.32
N LEU A 212 10.87 -18.12 -5.49
CA LEU A 212 9.79 -17.14 -5.64
C LEU A 212 10.23 -15.87 -6.38
N GLY A 213 11.52 -15.73 -6.72
CA GLY A 213 12.05 -14.55 -7.37
C GLY A 213 11.98 -13.28 -6.50
N PHE A 214 12.13 -13.42 -5.18
CA PHE A 214 12.07 -12.32 -4.23
C PHE A 214 13.31 -12.25 -3.34
N ILE A 215 13.70 -11.05 -2.94
CA ILE A 215 14.65 -10.81 -1.85
C ILE A 215 13.87 -10.27 -0.66
N ILE A 216 13.94 -10.96 0.47
CA ILE A 216 13.21 -10.61 1.70
C ILE A 216 14.12 -9.78 2.59
N PHE A 217 13.63 -8.66 3.08
CA PHE A 217 14.28 -7.86 4.11
C PHE A 217 13.60 -8.15 5.43
N ASP A 218 14.33 -8.83 6.32
CA ASP A 218 13.80 -9.21 7.63
C ASP A 218 13.86 -8.02 8.58
N VAL A 219 12.69 -7.65 9.08
CA VAL A 219 12.50 -6.57 10.04
C VAL A 219 11.82 -7.15 11.28
N TYR A 220 12.45 -6.99 12.43
CA TYR A 220 11.90 -7.43 13.71
C TYR A 220 11.49 -6.23 14.55
N ASP A 221 10.23 -6.21 14.99
CA ASP A 221 9.76 -5.32 16.04
C ASP A 221 9.22 -6.13 17.24
N GLN A 222 9.29 -5.57 18.44
CA GLN A 222 8.88 -6.26 19.67
C GLN A 222 7.37 -6.55 19.76
N ALA A 223 6.52 -5.70 19.17
CA ALA A 223 5.08 -5.85 19.17
C ALA A 223 4.57 -6.82 18.09
N ASN A 224 5.26 -6.96 16.96
CA ASN A 224 4.80 -7.72 15.78
C ASN A 224 5.76 -8.80 15.28
N GLY A 225 6.89 -9.00 15.92
CA GLY A 225 7.93 -9.92 15.46
C GLY A 225 8.41 -9.58 14.05
N TYR A 226 8.55 -10.61 13.20
CA TYR A 226 9.02 -10.48 11.81
C TYR A 226 7.94 -10.09 10.78
N SER A 227 6.76 -9.67 11.24
CA SER A 227 5.63 -9.50 10.33
C SER A 227 5.73 -8.27 9.40
N LEU A 228 6.66 -7.35 9.69
CA LEU A 228 6.92 -6.13 8.91
C LEU A 228 7.94 -6.30 7.76
N SER A 229 8.30 -7.54 7.42
CA SER A 229 9.21 -7.80 6.30
C SER A 229 8.70 -7.19 4.99
N PHE A 230 9.60 -6.57 4.22
CA PHE A 230 9.31 -6.11 2.86
C PHE A 230 10.14 -6.88 1.85
N HIS A 231 9.61 -7.03 0.64
CA HIS A 231 10.22 -7.86 -0.40
C HIS A 231 10.55 -7.02 -1.63
N LEU A 232 11.74 -7.24 -2.18
CA LEU A 232 12.06 -6.77 -3.53
C LEU A 232 11.84 -7.91 -4.51
N MET A 233 10.95 -7.68 -5.46
CA MET A 233 10.58 -8.64 -6.48
C MET A 233 11.43 -8.44 -7.73
N SER A 234 12.00 -9.55 -8.16
CA SER A 234 12.92 -9.67 -9.29
C SER A 234 12.23 -10.33 -10.50
N GLN A 235 10.92 -10.53 -10.39
CA GLN A 235 10.05 -10.99 -11.47
C GLN A 235 8.78 -10.14 -11.45
N LYS A 236 8.17 -9.98 -12.62
CA LYS A 236 6.88 -9.31 -12.74
C LYS A 236 5.86 -10.05 -11.89
N SER A 237 5.16 -9.35 -10.98
CA SER A 237 4.02 -9.94 -10.28
C SER A 237 3.03 -10.51 -11.30
N ARG A 238 2.65 -11.78 -11.12
CA ARG A 238 1.58 -12.41 -11.92
C ARG A 238 0.24 -11.76 -11.63
#